data_AF-A0A4D6BH06-F1
#
_entry.id   AF-A0A4D6BH06-F1
#
_cell.length_a   1.000
_cell.length_b   1.000
_cell.length_c   1.000
_cell.angle_alpha   90.00
_cell.angle_beta   90.00
_cell.angle_gamma   90.00
#
_symmetry.space_group_name_H-M   'P 1'
#
loop_
_entity.id
_entity.type
_entity.pdbx_description
1 polymer ?
#
loop_
_entity_poly.entity_id
_entity_poly.type
_entity_poly.pdbx_seq_one_letter_code
_entity_poly.pdbx_strand_id
1 'polypeptide(L)'
;MSARESFNPESYELDKSFRLTRFTELKGTGCKVPQDVLQKLLESLQENHFQEDEQFLGAVMPRLGIGMDTCVIPLRHGGLSLVQTTDYIYPIVDDPYMMGRIACANVLSDL
;
A
#
# COMPACT_ATOMS: atom_id res chain seq x y z
N MET A 1 -3.84 -18.23 24.10
CA MET A 1 -4.67 -17.73 22.99
C MET A 1 -5.14 -18.95 22.21
N SER A 2 -6.45 -19.14 22.02
CA SER A 2 -6.96 -20.27 21.23
C SER A 2 -6.56 -20.10 19.77
N ALA A 3 -6.06 -21.16 19.14
CA ALA A 3 -5.67 -21.11 17.74
C ALA A 3 -6.93 -20.98 16.87
N ARG A 4 -6.96 -19.99 15.99
CA ARG A 4 -8.06 -19.82 15.04
C ARG A 4 -8.12 -21.04 14.11
N GLU A 5 -9.32 -21.58 13.94
CA GLU A 5 -9.56 -22.66 12.98
C GLU A 5 -9.35 -22.17 11.53
N SER A 6 -8.85 -23.06 10.68
CA SER A 6 -8.68 -22.78 9.25
C SER A 6 -10.02 -22.51 8.58
N PHE A 7 -10.03 -21.60 7.59
CA PHE A 7 -11.24 -21.30 6.82
C PHE A 7 -11.78 -22.53 6.09
N ASN A 8 -13.07 -22.84 6.31
CA ASN A 8 -13.84 -23.83 5.57
C ASN A 8 -15.08 -23.13 4.97
N PRO A 9 -15.23 -23.07 3.63
CA PRO A 9 -16.38 -22.41 2.99
C PRO A 9 -17.75 -22.92 3.46
N GLU A 10 -17.90 -24.23 3.69
CA GLU A 10 -19.17 -24.83 4.08
C GLU A 10 -19.66 -24.33 5.44
N SER A 11 -18.73 -23.96 6.34
CA SER A 11 -19.05 -23.37 7.65
C SER A 11 -19.66 -21.96 7.56
N TYR A 12 -19.61 -21.34 6.38
CA TYR A 12 -20.13 -19.99 6.09
C TYR A 12 -21.21 -19.99 5.00
N GLU A 13 -21.88 -21.12 4.79
CA GLU A 13 -22.94 -21.27 3.77
C GLU A 13 -22.47 -21.03 2.32
N LEU A 14 -21.17 -21.26 2.06
CA LEU A 14 -20.57 -21.18 0.72
C LEU A 14 -20.38 -22.57 0.12
N ASP A 15 -20.31 -22.63 -1.21
CA ASP A 15 -19.97 -23.85 -1.94
C ASP A 15 -18.56 -24.35 -1.53
N LYS A 16 -18.39 -25.67 -1.36
CA LYS A 16 -17.11 -26.29 -1.00
C LYS A 16 -15.96 -25.94 -1.95
N SER A 17 -16.29 -25.68 -3.21
CA SER A 17 -15.37 -25.26 -4.26
C SER A 17 -15.04 -23.76 -4.23
N PHE A 18 -15.68 -22.96 -3.38
CA PHE A 18 -15.39 -21.54 -3.23
C PHE A 18 -13.91 -21.32 -2.90
N ARG A 19 -13.29 -20.37 -3.60
CA ARG A 19 -11.90 -19.96 -3.42
C ARG A 19 -11.85 -18.46 -3.66
N LEU A 20 -11.37 -17.69 -2.67
CA LEU A 20 -11.24 -16.24 -2.80
C LEU A 20 -10.24 -15.88 -3.91
N THR A 21 -9.24 -16.72 -4.12
CA THR A 21 -8.24 -16.57 -5.18
C THR A 21 -8.81 -16.72 -6.60
N ARG A 22 -10.01 -17.30 -6.78
CA ARG A 22 -10.66 -17.39 -8.11
C ARG A 22 -11.17 -16.06 -8.65
N PHE A 23 -11.23 -15.01 -7.81
CA PHE A 23 -11.65 -13.67 -8.20
C PHE A 23 -10.49 -12.80 -8.70
N THR A 24 -9.31 -13.39 -8.93
CA THR A 24 -8.17 -12.74 -9.56
C THR A 24 -7.37 -13.72 -10.40
N GLU A 25 -6.66 -13.22 -11.40
CA GLU A 25 -5.68 -14.01 -12.16
C GLU A 25 -4.29 -13.74 -11.60
N LEU A 26 -3.75 -14.69 -10.84
CA LEU A 26 -2.38 -14.61 -10.35
C LEU A 26 -1.42 -14.88 -11.51
N LYS A 27 -0.76 -13.81 -11.98
CA LYS A 27 0.33 -13.92 -12.96
C LYS A 27 1.64 -14.18 -12.22
N GLY A 28 2.48 -15.08 -12.75
CA GLY A 28 3.76 -15.45 -12.13
C GLY A 28 4.75 -14.28 -11.96
N THR A 29 4.56 -13.18 -12.68
CA THR A 29 5.37 -11.96 -12.58
C THR A 29 4.73 -10.87 -11.70
N GLY A 30 3.64 -11.19 -10.99
CA GLY A 30 2.88 -10.22 -10.19
C GLY A 30 1.92 -9.37 -11.00
N CYS A 31 1.24 -8.44 -10.31
CA CYS A 31 0.18 -7.61 -10.87
C CYS A 31 0.52 -6.10 -10.90
N LYS A 32 1.72 -5.69 -10.45
CA LYS A 32 2.14 -4.29 -10.45
C LYS A 32 2.52 -3.86 -11.88
N VAL A 33 2.26 -2.60 -12.23
CA VAL A 33 2.77 -1.98 -13.46
C VAL A 33 4.31 -2.00 -13.40
N PRO A 34 5.01 -2.41 -14.48
CA PRO A 34 6.48 -2.38 -14.50
C PRO A 34 7.04 -1.00 -14.14
N GLN A 35 8.15 -0.99 -13.42
CA GLN A 35 8.72 0.23 -12.85
C GLN A 35 9.04 1.31 -13.91
N ASP A 36 9.63 0.91 -15.04
CA ASP A 36 10.00 1.81 -16.13
C ASP A 36 8.77 2.42 -16.83
N VAL A 37 7.68 1.66 -16.92
CA VAL A 37 6.39 2.12 -17.43
C VAL A 37 5.75 3.09 -16.45
N LEU A 38 5.75 2.75 -15.16
CA LEU A 38 5.18 3.60 -14.11
C LEU A 38 5.90 4.95 -14.02
N GLN A 39 7.23 4.96 -14.05
CA GLN A 39 8.03 6.20 -14.02
C GLN A 39 7.65 7.12 -15.18
N LYS A 40 7.54 6.60 -16.41
CA LYS A 40 7.13 7.37 -17.58
C LYS A 40 5.73 7.95 -17.46
N LEU A 41 4.78 7.19 -16.91
CA LEU A 41 3.42 7.65 -16.72
C LEU A 41 3.30 8.77 -15.67
N LEU A 42 4.25 8.87 -14.74
CA LEU A 42 4.23 9.83 -13.64
C LEU A 42 5.12 11.05 -13.84
N GLU A 43 5.83 11.17 -14.97
CA GLU A 43 6.80 12.26 -15.24
C GLU A 43 6.22 13.65 -14.94
N SER A 44 5.02 13.95 -15.45
CA SER A 44 4.34 15.25 -15.24
C SER A 44 4.00 15.60 -13.79
N LEU A 45 3.89 14.59 -12.90
CA LEU A 45 3.63 14.79 -11.48
C LEU A 45 4.93 15.06 -10.72
N GLN A 46 6.05 14.49 -11.17
CA GLN A 46 7.37 14.67 -10.55
C GLN A 46 7.95 16.07 -10.80
N GLU A 47 7.60 16.72 -11.91
CA GLU A 47 8.05 18.08 -12.25
C GLU A 47 7.62 19.14 -11.20
N ASN A 48 6.55 18.88 -10.44
CA ASN A 48 6.04 19.79 -9.41
C ASN A 48 6.68 19.60 -8.02
N HIS A 49 7.57 18.61 -7.84
CA HIS A 49 8.10 18.24 -6.51
C HIS A 49 9.42 18.91 -6.11
N PHE A 50 10.04 19.70 -6.99
CA PHE A 50 11.29 20.41 -6.71
C PHE A 50 11.11 21.79 -6.04
N GLN A 51 9.94 22.06 -5.46
CA GLN A 51 9.75 23.27 -4.65
C GLN A 51 10.32 23.04 -3.24
N GLU A 52 11.46 23.69 -3.04
CA GLU A 52 12.34 23.88 -1.87
C GLU A 52 11.76 23.48 -0.50
N ASP A 53 12.64 22.94 0.36
CA ASP A 53 12.34 22.65 1.76
C ASP A 53 11.70 23.88 2.43
N GLU A 54 10.50 23.71 3.00
CA GLU A 54 9.86 24.80 3.73
C GLU A 54 10.64 25.08 5.02
N GLN A 55 11.16 26.30 5.15
CA GLN A 55 11.76 26.78 6.39
C GLN A 55 10.66 27.18 7.38
N PHE A 56 10.57 26.45 8.49
CA PHE A 56 9.75 26.82 9.63
C PHE A 56 10.65 27.11 10.84
N LEU A 57 10.61 28.34 11.35
CA LEU A 57 11.42 28.78 12.51
C LEU A 57 12.93 28.51 12.40
N GLY A 58 13.49 28.52 11.18
CA GLY A 58 14.91 28.27 10.92
C GLY A 58 15.31 26.79 10.89
N ALA A 59 14.37 25.86 11.07
CA ALA A 59 14.58 24.43 10.83
C ALA A 59 14.14 24.07 9.41
N VAL A 60 15.02 23.39 8.67
CA VAL A 60 14.72 22.79 7.37
C VAL A 60 13.94 21.52 7.61
N MET A 61 12.69 21.45 7.16
CA MET A 61 11.88 20.23 7.27
C MET A 61 11.95 19.45 5.96
N PRO A 62 12.44 18.19 5.97
CA PRO A 62 12.60 17.42 4.75
C PRO A 62 11.24 17.10 4.13
N ARG A 63 11.14 17.30 2.81
CA ARG A 63 10.02 16.88 1.99
C ARG A 63 10.40 15.65 1.17
N LEU A 64 9.54 14.63 1.17
CA LEU A 64 9.70 13.44 0.33
C LEU A 64 8.46 13.26 -0.55
N GLY A 65 8.68 13.31 -1.87
CA GLY A 65 7.64 13.18 -2.90
C GLY A 65 7.55 11.78 -3.51
N ILE A 66 7.08 11.71 -4.74
CA ILE A 66 6.96 10.45 -5.51
C ILE A 66 8.35 9.83 -5.74
N GLY A 67 8.52 8.56 -5.35
CA GLY A 67 9.71 7.77 -5.68
C GLY A 67 10.22 6.84 -4.57
N MET A 68 9.75 7.03 -3.34
CA MET A 68 10.03 6.18 -2.19
C MET A 68 8.73 5.55 -1.65
N ASP A 69 8.85 4.68 -0.63
CA ASP A 69 7.73 3.89 -0.09
C ASP A 69 6.64 4.75 0.58
N THR A 70 7.00 5.92 1.12
CA THR A 70 6.06 6.89 1.70
C THR A 70 6.37 8.30 1.23
N CYS A 71 5.37 9.18 1.29
CA CYS A 71 5.62 10.62 1.22
C CYS A 71 5.85 11.21 2.62
N VAL A 72 6.57 12.33 2.67
CA VAL A 72 6.78 13.15 3.87
C VAL A 72 6.48 14.60 3.50
N ILE A 73 5.41 15.15 4.08
CA ILE A 73 4.91 16.48 3.73
C ILE A 73 4.87 17.35 4.98
N PRO A 74 5.71 18.40 5.07
CA PRO A 74 5.64 19.39 6.14
C PRO A 74 4.23 19.94 6.33
N LEU A 75 3.74 19.96 7.56
CA LEU A 75 2.45 20.56 7.90
C LEU A 75 2.63 22.03 8.27
N ARG A 76 1.57 22.81 8.04
CA ARG A 76 1.49 24.22 8.46
C ARG A 76 1.62 24.41 9.98
N HIS A 77 1.38 23.35 10.73
CA HIS A 77 1.49 23.32 12.18
C HIS A 77 2.92 22.91 12.51
N GLY A 78 3.69 23.87 13.03
CA GLY A 78 5.13 23.78 13.19
C GLY A 78 5.66 22.47 13.79
N GLY A 79 6.72 21.94 13.17
CA GLY A 79 7.43 20.76 13.67
C GLY A 79 6.73 19.42 13.40
N LEU A 80 5.64 19.40 12.64
CA LEU A 80 4.93 18.19 12.25
C LEU A 80 5.04 17.95 10.73
N SER A 81 5.13 16.68 10.36
CA SER A 81 5.05 16.24 8.96
C SER A 81 3.99 15.14 8.83
N LEU A 82 3.23 15.19 7.74
CA LEU A 82 2.36 14.09 7.33
C LEU A 82 3.22 13.01 6.67
N VAL A 83 3.15 11.80 7.21
CA VAL A 83 3.71 10.59 6.62
C VAL A 83 2.56 9.72 6.21
N GLN A 84 2.45 9.40 4.92
CA GLN A 84 1.37 8.57 4.40
C GLN A 84 1.83 7.79 3.17
N THR A 85 1.27 6.59 3.05
CA THR A 85 1.44 5.64 1.96
C THR A 85 0.09 5.01 1.61
N THR A 86 -0.01 4.39 0.44
CA THR A 86 -1.16 3.61 0.01
C THR A 86 -0.70 2.42 -0.82
N ASP A 87 -1.30 1.26 -0.60
CA ASP A 87 -1.09 0.09 -1.45
C ASP A 87 -2.38 -0.76 -1.51
N TYR A 88 -2.49 -1.62 -2.52
CA TYR A 88 -3.56 -2.58 -2.66
C TYR A 88 -3.03 -3.86 -3.31
N ILE A 89 -3.61 -4.99 -2.92
CA ILE A 89 -3.27 -6.30 -3.48
C ILE A 89 -4.53 -7.09 -3.79
N TYR A 90 -4.46 -7.93 -4.81
CA TYR A 90 -5.51 -8.89 -5.10
C TYR A 90 -5.44 -10.10 -4.14
N PRO A 91 -6.50 -10.91 -4.02
CA PRO A 91 -6.48 -12.08 -3.14
C PRO A 91 -5.36 -13.07 -3.47
N ILE A 92 -4.52 -13.38 -2.47
CA ILE A 92 -3.42 -14.36 -2.58
C ILE A 92 -3.61 -15.61 -1.71
N VAL A 93 -4.60 -15.58 -0.80
CA VAL A 93 -4.99 -16.73 0.03
C VAL A 93 -6.51 -16.84 0.04
N ASP A 94 -7.02 -18.06 0.23
CA ASP A 94 -8.47 -18.32 0.21
C ASP A 94 -9.19 -17.98 1.52
N ASP A 95 -8.42 -17.82 2.60
CA ASP A 95 -8.94 -17.43 3.91
C ASP A 95 -9.18 -15.91 3.96
N PRO A 96 -10.43 -15.43 4.03
CA PRO A 96 -10.73 -14.00 3.93
C PRO A 96 -10.18 -13.18 5.11
N TYR A 97 -10.18 -13.75 6.32
CA TYR A 97 -9.66 -13.07 7.51
C TYR A 97 -8.14 -12.89 7.40
N MET A 98 -7.43 -13.95 6.99
CA MET A 98 -5.98 -13.85 6.76
C MET A 98 -5.66 -12.93 5.60
N MET A 99 -6.45 -12.95 4.52
CA MET A 99 -6.28 -12.02 3.40
C MET A 99 -6.38 -10.56 3.85
N GLY A 100 -7.37 -10.23 4.69
CA GLY A 100 -7.50 -8.89 5.27
C GLY A 100 -6.30 -8.50 6.15
N ARG A 101 -5.79 -9.43 6.96
CA ARG A 101 -4.56 -9.18 7.75
C ARG A 101 -3.34 -8.97 6.89
N ILE A 102 -3.18 -9.74 5.81
CA ILE A 102 -2.07 -9.59 4.86
C ILE A 102 -2.17 -8.23 4.17
N ALA A 103 -3.35 -7.85 3.67
CA ALA A 103 -3.56 -6.56 3.03
C ALA A 103 -3.27 -5.39 3.99
N CYS A 104 -3.71 -5.47 5.24
CA CYS A 104 -3.40 -4.46 6.26
C CYS A 104 -1.88 -4.38 6.54
N ALA A 105 -1.21 -5.52 6.70
CA ALA A 105 0.24 -5.56 6.91
C ALA A 105 1.02 -4.99 5.71
N ASN A 106 0.53 -5.21 4.48
CA ASN A 106 1.12 -4.67 3.26
C ASN A 106 1.01 -3.13 3.20
N VAL A 107 -0.12 -2.55 3.59
CA VAL A 107 -0.24 -1.08 3.64
C VAL A 107 0.67 -0.49 4.73
N LEU A 108 0.81 -1.18 5.87
CA LEU A 108 1.65 -0.71 6.97
C LEU A 108 3.15 -0.92 6.74
N SER A 109 3.58 -1.74 5.78
CA SER A 109 5.00 -2.04 5.59
C SER A 109 5.83 -0.88 5.05
N ASP A 110 5.17 0.11 4.47
CA ASP A 110 5.79 1.32 3.92
C ASP A 110 5.96 2.45 4.96
N LEU A 111 5.44 2.25 6.19
CA LEU A 111 5.60 3.14 7.34
C LEU A 111 6.73 2.67 8.25
#